data_AF-A0A259PPF1-F1
#
_entry.id   AF-A0A259PPF1-F1
#
_cell.length_a   1.000
_cell.length_b   1.000
_cell.length_c   1.000
_cell.angle_alpha   90.00
_cell.angle_beta   90.00
_cell.angle_gamma   90.00
#
_symmetry.space_group_name_H-M   'P 1'
#
loop_
_entity.id
_entity.type
_entity.pdbx_description
1 polymer ?
#
loop_
_entity_poly.entity_id
_entity_poly.type
_entity_poly.pdbx_seq_one_letter_code
_entity_poly.pdbx_strand_id
1 'polypeptide(L)' 'HVYRRLGTRTITLTTTWTGRYRVVGTTVWHDVAGTATTTATSAPFEVQELRAHLVAGTCTEHSDDPGCI' A
#
# COMPACT_ATOMS: atom_id res chain seq x y z
N HIS A 1 5.08 -0.81 2.68
CA HIS A 1 5.59 -1.80 1.72
C HIS A 1 6.14 -1.04 0.53
N VAL A 2 7.37 -1.30 0.06
CA VAL A 2 7.95 -0.59 -1.10
C VAL A 2 7.97 -1.55 -2.28
N TYR A 3 7.26 -1.22 -3.37
CA TYR A 3 7.24 -2.04 -4.58
C TYR A 3 8.44 -1.68 -5.47
N ARG A 4 9.32 -2.64 -5.72
CA ARG A 4 10.51 -2.46 -6.57
C ARG A 4 10.32 -2.95 -8.01
N ARG A 5 9.16 -3.53 -8.34
CA ARG A 5 8.92 -4.20 -9.62
C ARG A 5 7.53 -3.85 -10.17
N LEU A 6 7.48 -3.40 -11.42
CA LEU A 6 6.29 -2.94 -12.14
C LEU A 6 5.28 -4.04 -12.45
N GLY A 7 4.04 -3.65 -12.73
CA GLY A 7 2.91 -4.51 -13.13
C GLY A 7 1.91 -4.77 -12.00
N THR A 8 0.92 -5.61 -12.28
CA THR A 8 -0.20 -5.91 -11.36
C THR A 8 0.25 -6.57 -10.07
N ARG A 9 -0.21 -6.08 -8.92
CA ARG A 9 0.09 -6.60 -7.58
C ARG A 9 -1.15 -6.68 -6.71
N THR A 10 -1.07 -7.52 -5.68
CA THR A 10 -2.02 -7.60 -4.57
C THR A 10 -1.24 -7.54 -3.26
N ILE A 11 -1.88 -7.08 -2.19
CA ILE A 11 -1.36 -7.15 -0.82
C ILE A 11 -2.18 -8.18 -0.07
N THR A 12 -1.52 -9.12 0.58
CA THR A 12 -2.17 -10.05 1.52
C THR A 12 -1.66 -9.78 2.92
N LEU A 13 -2.58 -9.58 3.86
CA LEU A 13 -2.30 -9.45 5.28
C LEU A 13 -2.88 -10.65 6.02
N THR A 14 -2.07 -11.22 6.91
CA THR A 14 -2.48 -12.30 7.82
C THR A 14 -2.29 -11.81 9.24
N THR A 15 -3.35 -11.90 10.04
CA THR A 15 -3.35 -11.51 11.46
C THR A 15 -3.72 -12.71 12.31
N THR A 16 -2.90 -12.98 13.32
CA THR A 16 -3.15 -14.01 14.33
C THR A 16 -3.60 -13.34 15.63
N TRP A 17 -4.69 -13.83 16.20
CA TRP A 17 -5.33 -13.30 17.39
C TRP A 17 -5.19 -14.27 18.55
N THR A 18 -4.86 -13.75 19.72
CA THR A 18 -5.00 -14.44 21.01
C THR A 18 -6.05 -13.71 21.84
N GLY A 19 -6.74 -14.44 22.72
CA GLY A 19 -7.76 -13.91 23.61
C GLY A 19 -7.43 -14.20 25.07
N ARG A 20 -7.92 -13.33 25.96
CA ARG A 20 -7.92 -13.57 27.41
C ARG A 20 -9.32 -13.30 27.95
N TYR A 21 -9.75 -14.11 28.91
CA TYR A 21 -11.03 -13.96 29.59
C TYR A 21 -10.85 -13.96 31.10
N ARG A 22 -11.81 -13.37 31.81
CA ARG A 22 -11.85 -13.36 33.27
C ARG A 22 -13.26 -13.66 33.72
N VAL A 23 -13.38 -14.57 34.68
CA VAL A 23 -14.67 -14.95 35.26
C VAL A 23 -15.06 -13.92 36.31
N VAL A 24 -16.35 -13.56 36.35
CA VAL A 24 -16.88 -12.64 37.36
C VAL A 24 -16.60 -13.20 38.76
N GLY A 25 -16.10 -12.36 39.66
CA GLY A 25 -15.74 -12.73 41.03
C GLY A 25 -14.32 -13.26 41.21
N THR A 26 -13.56 -13.52 40.14
CA THR A 26 -12.13 -13.84 40.23
C THR A 26 -11.27 -12.62 39.90
N THR A 27 -9.99 -12.62 40.26
CA THR A 27 -9.00 -11.59 39.84
C THR A 27 -8.05 -12.07 38.75
N VAL A 28 -8.14 -13.35 38.39
CA VAL A 28 -7.22 -14.02 37.47
C VAL A 28 -7.75 -13.98 36.04
N TRP A 29 -6.88 -13.59 35.12
CA TRP A 29 -7.12 -13.67 33.68
C TRP A 29 -6.61 -15.01 33.16
N HIS A 30 -7.48 -15.72 32.44
CA HIS A 30 -7.18 -16.97 31.77
C HIS A 30 -7.00 -16.72 30.28
N ASP A 31 -6.08 -17.44 29.67
CA ASP A 31 -5.90 -17.38 28.23
C ASP A 31 -6.93 -18.27 27.53
N VAL A 32 -7.42 -17.81 26.38
CA VAL A 32 -8.24 -18.63 25.49
C VAL A 32 -7.30 -19.63 24.80
N ALA A 33 -7.67 -20.90 24.79
CA ALA A 33 -6.86 -21.93 24.16
C ALA A 33 -6.82 -21.74 22.63
N GLY A 34 -5.61 -21.67 22.08
CA GLY A 34 -5.37 -21.56 20.63
C GLY A 34 -5.29 -20.12 20.12
N THR A 35 -5.37 -19.99 18.80
CA THR A 35 -5.35 -18.69 18.11
C THR A 35 -6.41 -18.68 17.03
N ALA A 36 -6.91 -17.48 16.68
CA ALA A 36 -7.73 -17.29 15.50
C ALA A 36 -6.91 -16.56 14.42
N THR A 37 -7.12 -16.91 13.16
CA THR A 37 -6.40 -16.28 12.04
C THR A 37 -7.39 -15.60 11.11
N THR A 38 -7.08 -14.37 10.71
CA THR A 38 -7.83 -13.65 9.68
C THR A 38 -6.87 -13.29 8.55
N THR A 39 -7.29 -13.55 7.32
CA THR A 39 -6.55 -13.18 6.12
C THR A 39 -7.38 -12.25 5.27
N ALA A 40 -6.78 -11.14 4.83
CA ALA A 40 -7.39 -10.19 3.92
C ALA A 40 -6.45 -9.92 2.75
N THR A 41 -6.98 -9.98 1.54
CA THR A 41 -6.25 -9.67 0.32
C THR A 41 -6.89 -8.47 -0.36
N SER A 42 -6.08 -7.49 -0.74
CA SER A 42 -6.54 -6.32 -1.48
C SER A 42 -7.04 -6.71 -2.88
N ALA A 43 -7.86 -5.86 -3.50
CA ALA A 43 -8.04 -5.94 -4.94
C ALA A 43 -6.69 -5.77 -5.68
N PRO A 44 -6.55 -6.32 -6.90
CA PRO A 44 -5.38 -6.07 -7.73
C PRO A 44 -5.21 -4.58 -8.06
N PHE A 45 -3.97 -4.09 -8.06
CA PHE A 45 -3.61 -2.74 -8.48
C PHE A 45 -2.32 -2.72 -9.30
N GLU A 46 -2.14 -1.71 -10.14
CA GLU A 46 -0.96 -1.56 -10.99
C GLU A 46 0.15 -0.77 -10.30
N VAL A 47 1.39 -1.24 -10.48
CA VAL A 47 2.59 -0.50 -10.09
C VAL A 47 3.29 -0.03 -11.36
N GLN A 48 3.39 1.29 -11.55
CA GLN A 48 4.01 1.92 -12.71
C GLN A 48 5.16 2.83 -12.28
N GLU A 49 6.24 2.86 -13.07
CA GLU A 49 7.30 3.87 -12.97
C GLU A 49 7.04 4.92 -14.04
N LEU A 50 6.95 6.17 -13.63
CA LEU A 50 6.78 7.31 -14.52
C LEU A 50 8.08 8.13 -14.49
N ARG A 51 8.62 8.44 -15.67
CA ARG A 51 9.77 9.32 -15.84
C ARG A 51 9.32 10.60 -16.52
N ALA A 52 9.47 11.71 -15.81
CA ALA A 52 9.24 13.03 -16.39
C ALA A 52 10.53 13.54 -17.04
N HIS A 53 10.40 14.16 -18.20
CA HIS A 53 11.48 14.89 -18.85
C HIS A 53 11.01 16.33 -19.06
N LEU A 54 11.92 17.28 -18.78
CA LEU A 54 11.68 18.68 -19.11
C LEU A 54 11.88 18.83 -20.62
N VAL A 55 10.84 19.26 -21.31
CA VAL A 55 10.88 19.64 -22.71
C VAL A 55 10.71 21.16 -22.79
N ALA A 56 11.48 21.81 -23.67
CA ALA A 56 11.20 23.19 -24.03
C ALA A 56 9.82 23.27 -24.71
N GLY A 57 9.10 24.37 -24.49
CA GLY A 57 7.84 24.62 -25.20
C GLY A 57 8.07 24.62 -26.70
N THR A 58 7.02 24.34 -27.47
CA THR A 58 7.09 24.55 -28.92
C THR A 58 7.10 26.05 -29.23
N CYS A 59 7.66 26.48 -30.37
CA CYS A 59 7.56 27.89 -30.80
C CYS A 59 6.10 28.35 -30.98
N THR A 60 5.15 27.42 -31.15
CA THR A 60 3.72 27.71 -31.15
C THR A 60 3.15 28.02 -29.77
N GLU A 61 3.76 27.50 -28.70
CA GLU A 61 3.36 27.73 -27.31
C GLU A 61 4.16 28.86 -26.66
N HIS A 62 5.44 29.00 -27.01
CA HIS A 62 6.38 30.01 -26.51
C HIS A 62 7.10 30.66 -27.70
N SER A 63 6.42 31.59 -28.37
CA SER A 63 6.95 32.27 -29.56
C SER A 63 8.17 33.14 -29.28
N ASP A 64 8.37 33.53 -28.03
CA ASP A 64 9.40 34.49 -27.63
C ASP A 64 10.71 33.79 -27.22
N ASP A 65 10.76 32.45 -27.29
CA ASP A 65 11.95 31.67 -26.93
C ASP A 65 13.09 31.83 -27.95
N PRO A 66 14.35 31.96 -27.50
CA PRO A 66 15.49 32.15 -28.39
C PRO A 66 15.70 30.90 -29.26
N GLY A 67 15.62 31.10 -30.59
CA GLY A 67 15.71 30.03 -31.59
C GLY A 67 14.40 29.78 -32.35
N CYS A 68 13.31 30.42 -31.95
CA CYS A 68 12.08 30.49 -32.73
C CYS A 68 12.20 31.63 -33.75
N ILE A 69 12.30 31.26 -35.04
CA ILE A 69 12.29 32.16 -36.20
C ILE A 69 11.00 32.01 -37.02
#